data_AF-A0A838DJ80-F1
#
_entry.id   AF-A0A838DJ80-F1
#
_cell.length_a   1.000
_cell.length_b   1.000
_cell.length_c   1.000
_cell.angle_alpha   90.00
_cell.angle_beta   90.00
_cell.angle_gamma   90.00
#
_symmetry.space_group_name_H-M   'P 1'
#
loop_
_entity.id
_entity.type
_entity.pdbx_description
1 polymer ?
#
loop_
_entity_poly.entity_id
_entity_poly.type
_entity_poly.pdbx_seq_one_letter_code
_entity_poly.pdbx_strand_id
1 'polypeptide(L)' 'LKIVELREKAKKQLGAKFDIRQFHDVVLTSGPVPLDVLEELVDHWVKTRAAG' A
#
# COMPACT_ATOMS: atom_id res chain seq x y z
N LEU A 1 0.84 -14.07 -4.82
CA LEU A 1 0.16 -13.75 -3.53
C LEU A 1 -0.13 -12.26 -3.56
N LYS A 2 -1.41 -11.86 -3.61
CA LYS A 2 -1.83 -10.50 -3.94
C LYS A 2 -1.21 -9.39 -3.07
N ILE A 3 -1.06 -9.63 -1.76
CA ILE A 3 -0.44 -8.66 -0.83
C ILE A 3 1.03 -8.39 -1.19
N VAL A 4 1.76 -9.41 -1.65
CA VAL A 4 3.17 -9.27 -2.08
C VAL A 4 3.24 -8.40 -3.34
N GLU A 5 2.33 -8.60 -4.29
CA GLU A 5 2.27 -7.77 -5.51
C GLU A 5 1.96 -6.30 -5.19
N LEU A 6 1.02 -6.04 -4.27
CA LEU A 6 0.71 -4.68 -3.82
C LEU A 6 1.92 -4.00 -3.14
N ARG A 7 2.67 -4.76 -2.34
CA ARG A 7 3.90 -4.28 -1.72
C ARG A 7 4.97 -3.90 -2.74
N GLU A 8 5.23 -4.76 -3.72
CA GLU A 8 6.22 -4.47 -4.77
C GLU A 8 5.77 -3.29 -5.64
N LYS A 9 4.47 -3.18 -5.95
CA LYS A 9 3.88 -2.03 -6.66
C LYS A 9 4.11 -0.73 -5.89
N ALA A 10 3.80 -0.70 -4.59
CA ALA A 10 4.01 0.47 -3.74
C ALA A 10 5.50 0.83 -3.62
N LYS A 11 6.38 -0.16 -3.43
CA LYS A 11 7.83 0.03 -3.38
C LYS A 11 8.37 0.63 -4.67
N LYS A 12 7.88 0.18 -5.83
CA LYS A 12 8.28 0.72 -7.15
C LYS A 12 7.80 2.16 -7.35
N GLN A 13 6.60 2.49 -6.90
CA GLN A 13 6.04 3.84 -7.06
C GLN A 13 6.65 4.87 -6.10
N LEU A 14 6.89 4.48 -4.84
CA LEU A 14 7.39 5.39 -3.81
C LEU A 14 8.92 5.45 -3.76
N GLY A 15 9.63 4.41 -4.22
CA GLY A 15 11.09 4.38 -4.22
C GLY A 15 11.65 4.63 -2.81
N ALA A 16 12.45 5.69 -2.65
CA ALA A 16 13.02 6.08 -1.37
C ALA A 16 11.99 6.54 -0.32
N LYS A 17 10.77 6.94 -0.76
CA LYS A 17 9.66 7.32 0.13
C LYS A 17 8.86 6.11 0.64
N PHE A 18 9.21 4.89 0.21
CA PHE A 18 8.52 3.68 0.64
C PHE A 18 8.89 3.33 2.09
N ASP A 19 7.87 3.19 2.94
CA ASP A 19 8.02 2.66 4.31
C ASP A 19 7.17 1.39 4.47
N ILE A 20 7.84 0.28 4.80
CA ILE A 20 7.19 -1.01 5.04
C ILE A 20 6.27 -1.00 6.27
N ARG A 21 6.59 -0.18 7.29
CA ARG A 21 5.75 -0.06 8.49
C ARG A 21 4.41 0.56 8.13
N GLN A 22 4.44 1.65 7.36
CA GLN A 22 3.22 2.30 6.88
C GLN A 22 2.42 1.41 5.94
N PHE A 23 3.09 0.62 5.08
CA PHE A 23 2.40 -0.37 4.26
C PHE A 23 1.64 -1.39 5.13
N HIS A 24 2.28 -1.93 6.17
CA HIS A 24 1.61 -2.84 7.11
C HIS A 24 0.50 -2.15 7.88
N ASP A 25 0.66 -0.88 8.27
CA ASP A 25 -0.41 -0.12 8.92
C ASP A 25 -1.64 -0.01 8.01
N VAL A 26 -1.45 0.29 6.72
CA VAL A 26 -2.57 0.31 5.74
C VAL A 26 -3.23 -1.07 5.64
N VAL A 27 -2.46 -2.14 5.57
CA VAL A 27 -3.00 -3.51 5.46
C VAL A 27 -3.73 -3.94 6.74
N LEU A 28 -3.20 -3.63 7.92
CA LEU A 28 -3.73 -4.10 9.22
C LEU A 28 -4.85 -3.22 9.77
N THR A 29 -4.79 -1.90 9.55
CA THR A 29 -5.79 -0.94 10.08
C THR A 29 -7.12 -1.03 9.32
N SER A 30 -7.10 -1.51 8.07
CA SER A 30 -8.29 -1.67 7.24
C SER A 30 -9.23 -2.77 7.72
N GLY A 31 -8.78 -3.65 8.64
CA GLY A 31 -9.52 -4.85 9.02
C GLY A 31 -9.60 -5.88 7.87
N PRO A 32 -10.38 -6.96 8.03
CA PRO A 32 -10.56 -7.95 6.98
C PRO A 32 -11.42 -7.38 5.85
N VAL A 33 -10.75 -6.78 4.87
CA VAL A 33 -11.38 -6.28 3.64
C VAL A 33 -11.09 -7.21 2.45
N PRO A 34 -11.97 -7.22 1.44
CA PRO A 34 -11.68 -7.83 0.15
C PRO A 34 -10.37 -7.32 -0.47
N LEU A 35 -9.70 -8.16 -1.27
CA LEU A 35 -8.37 -7.84 -1.84
C LEU A 35 -8.39 -6.67 -2.83
N ASP A 36 -9.50 -6.46 -3.52
CA ASP A 36 -9.81 -5.32 -4.39
C ASP A 36 -9.88 -4.02 -3.59
N VAL A 37 -10.59 -4.01 -2.47
CA VAL A 37 -10.64 -2.85 -1.56
C VAL A 37 -9.25 -2.56 -0.97
N LEU A 38 -8.51 -3.60 -0.59
CA LEU A 38 -7.14 -3.44 -0.10
C LEU A 38 -6.23 -2.81 -1.16
N GLU A 39 -6.39 -3.19 -2.44
CA GLU A 39 -5.64 -2.60 -3.55
C GLU A 39 -5.94 -1.10 -3.70
N GLU A 40 -7.21 -0.70 -3.63
CA GLU A 40 -7.60 0.72 -3.69
C GLU A 40 -7.02 1.52 -2.53
N LEU A 41 -7.02 0.98 -1.31
CA LEU A 41 -6.46 1.62 -0.12
C LEU A 41 -4.94 1.82 -0.23
N VAL A 42 -4.23 0.80 -0.72
CA VAL A 42 -2.78 0.89 -0.96
C VAL A 42 -2.50 1.91 -2.07
N ASP A 43 -3.25 1.90 -3.18
CA ASP A 43 -3.08 2.86 -4.27
C ASP A 43 -3.36 4.29 -3.82
N HIS A 44 -4.38 4.50 -2.99
CA HIS A 44 -4.68 5.81 -2.40
C HIS A 44 -3.54 6.28 -1.50
N TRP A 45 -3.06 5.42 -0.59
CA TRP A 45 -1.91 5.72 0.26
C TRP A 45 -0.67 6.08 -0.57
N VAL A 46 -0.34 5.29 -1.59
CA VAL A 46 0.79 5.56 -2.48
C VAL A 46 0.65 6.93 -3.17
N LYS A 47 -0.54 7.27 -3.68
CA LYS A 47 -0.79 8.59 -4.29
C LYS A 47 -0.55 9.73 -3.29
N THR A 48 -1.03 9.60 -2.05
CA THR A 48 -0.82 10.62 -1.01
C THR A 48 0.65 10.81 -0.65
N ARG A 49 1.46 9.73 -0.67
CA ARG A 49 2.90 9.76 -0.37
C ARG A 49 3.78 10.18 -1.55
N ALA A 50 3.33 9.97 -2.78
CA ALA A 50 4.02 10.43 -3.97
C ALA A 50 3.88 11.95 -4.18
N ALA A 51 2.73 12.52 -3.77
CA ALA A 51 2.39 13.92 -3.99
C ALA A 51 3.04 14.92 -3.02
N GLY A 52 3.67 14.46 -1.92
CA GLY A 52 4.46 15.29 -1.00
C GLY A 52 5.90 14.81 -0.96
#